data_AF-A0A8H4Q7Z6-F1
#
_entry.id   AF-A0A8H4Q7Z6-F1
#
_cell.length_a   1.000
_cell.length_b   1.000
_cell.length_c   1.000
_cell.angle_alpha   90.00
_cell.angle_beta   90.00
_cell.angle_gamma   90.00
#
_symmetry.space_group_name_H-M   'P 1'
#
loop_
_entity.id
_entity.type
_entity.pdbx_description
1 polymer ?
#
loop_
_entity_poly.entity_id
_entity_poly.type
_entity_poly.pdbx_seq_one_letter_code
_entity_poly.pdbx_strand_id
1 'polypeptide(L)'
;MSIAMAQSSNRSPHIIRLSQAFHLPRCANSLDHILAVTAAMSEKSSSGHLHSLITSAAPTFAGADLHQLPSAKPQTKFFATTPDAETLLLSLAPCATTLLRCERSLIPSEVALLRWLSGVSDDTCPSPTTDDHAPLHAGLMSASRDGARRVVPQPSPQLLRPFLPSLLKHGRACNGRHGEYILTKPVAGTTIASLNPPLTDKERACVDFQVGELLRCISSHQSPNGKFGTAVAVLSLESTASDALWQRAAMSDLNCCHDHWSDAFLCILESALRDAEDFRVAIRYEAVRDHVGRFRHLLDAVTRPCLVAVDAGEDATTLVSSQTESRLRDDRRLQSDPEEIRKQKIRFSQVTEGDISRDTNGSWRSKARPVRATMRVTGIQEWSNCVFGDPLFASVLSRNASPEIWDGFTSPLEGQDADETLDVTANVRVRRLLYECHHAVTAIVREYCRRRSDSDDRELPARKRLTQVLRSLDRLDDFGRERRTPPCAESSPAKKPRSLDGGHV
;
A
#
# COMPACT_ATOMS: atom_id res chain seq x y z
N MET A 1 -29.38 34.59 -60.72
CA MET A 1 -29.47 33.47 -59.75
C MET A 1 -28.13 33.41 -59.05
N SER A 2 -27.95 33.53 -57.74
CA SER A 2 -28.82 33.81 -56.59
C SER A 2 -27.85 34.03 -55.41
N ILE A 3 -28.13 35.07 -54.57
CA ILE A 3 -27.99 35.09 -53.09
C ILE A 3 -26.55 35.07 -52.51
N ALA A 4 -26.01 36.15 -51.90
CA ALA A 4 -26.19 36.67 -50.51
C ALA A 4 -25.65 35.70 -49.41
N MET A 5 -25.05 36.04 -48.26
CA MET A 5 -25.03 37.19 -47.33
C MET A 5 -23.83 37.04 -46.35
N ALA A 6 -23.22 38.16 -45.90
CA ALA A 6 -23.22 38.75 -44.53
C ALA A 6 -22.45 37.97 -43.42
N GLN A 7 -21.34 38.50 -42.90
CA GLN A 7 -21.16 39.43 -41.76
C GLN A 7 -21.04 38.77 -40.36
N SER A 8 -19.86 39.01 -39.76
CA SER A 8 -19.61 39.55 -38.42
C SER A 8 -20.04 38.80 -37.14
N SER A 9 -19.04 38.59 -36.29
CA SER A 9 -18.98 39.02 -34.88
C SER A 9 -18.85 37.93 -33.80
N ASN A 10 -17.74 38.06 -33.08
CA ASN A 10 -17.59 38.02 -31.63
C ASN A 10 -17.56 36.70 -30.81
N ARG A 11 -16.53 36.71 -29.94
CA ARG A 11 -16.47 36.20 -28.56
C ARG A 11 -16.23 34.70 -28.34
N SER A 12 -14.94 34.40 -28.18
CA SER A 12 -14.41 33.35 -27.32
C SER A 12 -14.79 33.62 -25.85
N PRO A 13 -15.14 32.57 -25.10
CA PRO A 13 -14.40 32.29 -23.88
C PRO A 13 -13.90 30.84 -23.87
N HIS A 14 -12.61 30.67 -23.60
CA HIS A 14 -12.01 29.35 -23.36
C HIS A 14 -12.49 28.79 -22.02
N ILE A 15 -13.42 27.84 -22.07
CA ILE A 15 -13.67 26.89 -20.99
C ILE A 15 -12.97 25.59 -21.40
N ILE A 16 -11.83 25.29 -20.78
CA ILE A 16 -11.11 24.03 -20.97
C ILE A 16 -11.87 22.95 -20.19
N ARG A 17 -12.73 22.19 -20.89
CA ARG A 17 -13.23 20.91 -20.43
C ARG A 17 -12.18 19.84 -20.74
N LEU A 18 -11.64 19.20 -19.71
CA LEU A 18 -10.93 17.93 -19.84
C LEU A 18 -11.97 16.82 -19.97
N SER A 19 -12.26 16.43 -21.20
CA SER A 19 -13.03 15.22 -21.52
C SER A 19 -12.38 14.49 -22.69
N GLN A 20 -12.25 13.17 -22.51
CA GLN A 20 -11.91 12.11 -23.50
C GLN A 20 -10.41 11.82 -23.66
N ALA A 21 -9.97 10.55 -23.77
CA ALA A 21 -10.62 9.45 -24.47
C ALA A 21 -10.30 8.05 -23.91
N PHE A 22 -11.32 7.18 -23.86
CA PHE A 22 -11.18 5.73 -23.99
C PHE A 22 -12.03 5.32 -25.22
N HIS A 23 -11.39 4.75 -26.25
CA HIS A 23 -12.08 4.18 -27.41
C HIS A 23 -12.12 2.65 -27.30
N LEU A 24 -13.30 2.07 -27.50
CA LEU A 24 -13.57 0.63 -27.63
C LEU A 24 -14.04 0.33 -29.07
N PRO A 25 -13.66 -0.80 -29.68
CA PRO A 25 -14.29 -1.26 -30.92
C PRO A 25 -15.55 -2.11 -30.63
N ARG A 26 -16.50 -2.03 -31.56
CA ARG A 26 -17.85 -2.57 -31.49
C ARG A 26 -17.97 -3.75 -32.46
N CYS A 27 -18.47 -4.90 -32.02
CA CYS A 27 -19.15 -5.89 -32.87
C CYS A 27 -20.25 -6.58 -32.07
N ALA A 28 -21.42 -6.71 -32.70
CA ALA A 28 -22.68 -7.12 -32.11
C ALA A 28 -22.88 -8.64 -32.09
N ASN A 29 -23.71 -9.15 -31.16
CA ASN A 29 -24.72 -10.15 -31.48
C ASN A 29 -25.87 -10.17 -30.45
N SER A 30 -27.05 -10.48 -30.98
CA SER A 30 -28.37 -10.28 -30.40
C SER A 30 -28.71 -11.26 -29.26
N LEU A 31 -28.26 -10.97 -28.04
CA LEU A 31 -28.89 -11.40 -26.77
C LEU A 31 -28.79 -10.34 -25.66
N ASP A 32 -28.11 -9.22 -25.93
CA ASP A 32 -27.72 -8.21 -24.95
C ASP A 32 -28.85 -7.28 -24.50
N HIS A 33 -29.96 -7.18 -25.24
CA HIS A 33 -31.00 -6.20 -24.92
C HIS A 33 -31.81 -6.55 -23.64
N ILE A 34 -31.92 -7.82 -23.26
CA ILE A 34 -32.68 -8.22 -22.05
C ILE A 34 -31.78 -8.22 -20.80
N LEU A 35 -30.49 -8.52 -20.94
CA LEU A 35 -29.49 -8.40 -19.88
C LEU A 35 -29.06 -6.94 -19.64
N ALA A 36 -29.00 -6.10 -20.68
CA ALA A 36 -28.68 -4.68 -20.53
C ALA A 36 -29.79 -3.89 -19.83
N VAL A 37 -31.07 -4.26 -20.02
CA VAL A 37 -32.19 -3.61 -19.33
C VAL A 37 -32.24 -3.99 -17.85
N THR A 38 -31.94 -5.24 -17.49
CA THR A 38 -31.85 -5.67 -16.08
C THR A 38 -30.58 -5.15 -15.38
N ALA A 39 -29.46 -5.02 -16.08
CA ALA A 39 -28.26 -4.34 -15.58
C ALA A 39 -28.48 -2.82 -15.41
N ALA A 40 -29.11 -2.15 -16.37
CA ALA A 40 -29.40 -0.71 -16.31
C ALA A 40 -30.46 -0.33 -15.24
N MET A 41 -31.43 -1.22 -14.96
CA MET A 41 -32.37 -1.04 -13.85
C MET A 41 -31.72 -1.29 -12.47
N SER A 42 -30.70 -2.15 -12.40
CA SER A 42 -29.88 -2.38 -11.18
C SER A 42 -28.89 -1.25 -10.92
N GLU A 43 -28.31 -0.64 -11.95
CA GLU A 43 -27.38 0.50 -11.85
C GLU A 43 -28.06 1.82 -11.45
N LYS A 44 -29.28 2.09 -11.94
CA LYS A 44 -30.06 3.26 -11.49
C LYS A 44 -30.49 3.16 -10.03
N SER A 45 -30.69 1.95 -9.51
CA SER A 45 -31.00 1.72 -8.10
C SER A 45 -29.75 1.81 -7.23
N SER A 46 -28.58 1.32 -7.69
CA SER A 46 -27.33 1.39 -6.91
C SER A 46 -26.83 2.83 -6.73
N SER A 47 -26.98 3.70 -7.73
CA SER A 47 -26.54 5.10 -7.64
C SER A 47 -27.32 5.90 -6.58
N GLY A 48 -28.64 5.69 -6.47
CA GLY A 48 -29.48 6.37 -5.48
C GLY A 48 -29.08 6.06 -4.04
N HIS A 49 -28.64 4.83 -3.76
CA HIS A 49 -28.18 4.44 -2.42
C HIS A 49 -26.80 4.99 -2.07
N LEU A 50 -25.87 4.98 -3.03
CA LEU A 50 -24.55 5.61 -2.83
C LEU A 50 -24.70 7.10 -2.56
N HIS A 51 -25.58 7.76 -3.29
CA HIS A 51 -25.90 9.16 -3.09
C HIS A 51 -26.52 9.39 -1.69
N SER A 52 -27.47 8.56 -1.24
CA SER A 52 -28.04 8.66 0.11
C SER A 52 -26.98 8.46 1.21
N LEU A 53 -26.09 7.48 1.04
CA LEU A 53 -24.97 7.25 1.96
C LEU A 53 -24.06 8.47 2.02
N ILE A 54 -23.68 9.04 0.88
CA ILE A 54 -22.80 10.22 0.82
C ILE A 54 -23.51 11.46 1.37
N THR A 55 -24.78 11.68 1.05
CA THR A 55 -25.58 12.77 1.63
C THR A 55 -25.64 12.68 3.16
N SER A 56 -25.77 11.48 3.72
CA SER A 56 -25.78 11.24 5.18
C SER A 56 -24.38 11.32 5.82
N ALA A 57 -23.36 10.82 5.14
CA ALA A 57 -22.03 10.63 5.71
C ALA A 57 -21.07 11.80 5.45
N ALA A 58 -21.22 12.48 4.32
CA ALA A 58 -20.38 13.57 3.85
C ALA A 58 -21.24 14.55 3.01
N PRO A 59 -22.14 15.33 3.64
CA PRO A 59 -23.14 16.15 2.95
C PRO A 59 -22.55 17.18 1.99
N THR A 60 -21.30 17.62 2.21
CA THR A 60 -20.57 18.51 1.29
C THR A 60 -20.35 17.90 -0.10
N PHE A 61 -20.36 16.56 -0.20
CA PHE A 61 -20.22 15.83 -1.45
C PHE A 61 -21.55 15.31 -2.01
N ALA A 62 -22.68 15.71 -1.42
CA ALA A 62 -24.00 15.22 -1.84
C ALA A 62 -24.32 15.52 -3.31
N GLY A 63 -23.79 16.59 -3.89
CA GLY A 63 -24.00 16.94 -5.30
C GLY A 63 -22.85 16.55 -6.24
N ALA A 64 -21.85 15.81 -5.76
CA ALA A 64 -20.65 15.50 -6.54
C ALA A 64 -20.86 14.26 -7.42
N ASP A 65 -20.34 14.29 -8.64
CA ASP A 65 -20.33 13.13 -9.53
C ASP A 65 -19.34 12.08 -9.00
N LEU A 66 -19.84 10.85 -8.86
CA LEU A 66 -19.06 9.71 -8.39
C LEU A 66 -18.55 8.90 -9.57
N HIS A 67 -17.24 8.71 -9.61
CA HIS A 67 -16.58 7.88 -10.61
C HIS A 67 -16.00 6.64 -9.94
N GLN A 68 -16.34 5.46 -10.43
CA GLN A 68 -15.75 4.23 -9.95
C GLN A 68 -14.28 4.15 -10.39
N LEU A 69 -13.38 3.84 -9.45
CA LEU A 69 -11.97 3.62 -9.74
C LEU A 69 -11.69 2.12 -9.89
N PRO A 70 -10.79 1.72 -10.81
CA PRO A 70 -10.28 0.36 -10.82
C PRO A 70 -9.54 0.08 -9.51
N SER A 71 -9.74 -1.11 -8.94
CA SER A 71 -9.00 -1.56 -7.76
C SER A 71 -8.41 -2.94 -8.00
N ALA A 72 -7.17 -3.13 -7.53
CA ALA A 72 -6.51 -4.42 -7.47
C ALA A 72 -7.00 -5.27 -6.27
N LYS A 73 -7.63 -4.63 -5.28
CA LYS A 73 -8.25 -5.26 -4.11
C LYS A 73 -9.73 -5.53 -4.40
N PRO A 74 -10.40 -6.40 -3.62
CA PRO A 74 -11.80 -6.71 -3.89
C PRO A 74 -12.77 -5.60 -3.46
N GLN A 75 -12.27 -4.53 -2.84
CA GLN A 75 -13.06 -3.35 -2.50
C GLN A 75 -13.48 -2.59 -3.76
N THR A 76 -14.72 -2.09 -3.76
CA THR A 76 -15.17 -1.16 -4.78
C THR A 76 -14.86 0.27 -4.33
N LYS A 77 -14.13 1.02 -5.15
CA LYS A 77 -13.71 2.39 -4.85
C LYS A 77 -14.45 3.39 -5.72
N PHE A 78 -14.93 4.47 -5.12
CA PHE A 78 -15.57 5.60 -5.80
C PHE A 78 -14.84 6.89 -5.42
N PHE A 79 -14.55 7.71 -6.42
CA PHE A 79 -13.93 9.00 -6.27
C PHE A 79 -14.90 10.10 -6.66
N ALA A 80 -14.96 11.17 -5.86
CA ALA A 80 -15.73 12.36 -6.14
C ALA A 80 -14.87 13.61 -5.94
N THR A 81 -15.12 14.63 -6.75
CA THR A 81 -14.48 15.95 -6.61
C THR A 81 -15.58 17.01 -6.60
N THR A 82 -15.53 17.93 -5.63
CA THR A 82 -16.44 19.08 -5.57
C THR A 82 -15.96 20.20 -6.50
N PRO A 83 -16.83 21.17 -6.86
CA PRO A 83 -16.42 22.37 -7.58
C PRO A 83 -15.32 23.17 -6.86
N ASP A 84 -15.28 23.09 -5.53
CA ASP A 84 -14.27 23.72 -4.67
C ASP A 84 -12.94 22.94 -4.63
N ALA A 85 -12.77 21.96 -5.52
CA ALA A 85 -11.62 21.07 -5.62
C ALA A 85 -11.32 20.24 -4.36
N GLU A 86 -12.33 19.98 -3.52
CA GLU A 86 -12.22 18.97 -2.47
C GLU A 86 -12.43 17.58 -3.08
N THR A 87 -11.65 16.61 -2.61
CA THR A 87 -11.68 15.24 -3.11
C THR A 87 -12.14 14.27 -2.03
N LEU A 88 -12.92 13.28 -2.43
CA LEU A 88 -13.43 12.22 -1.57
C LEU A 88 -13.14 10.86 -2.20
N LEU A 89 -12.70 9.91 -1.37
CA LEU A 89 -12.60 8.50 -1.73
C LEU A 89 -13.50 7.68 -0.81
N LEU A 90 -14.51 7.03 -1.40
CA LEU A 90 -15.36 6.04 -0.76
C LEU A 90 -14.87 4.64 -1.15
N SER A 91 -14.49 3.84 -0.16
CA SER A 91 -14.19 2.42 -0.36
C SER A 91 -15.25 1.56 0.32
N LEU A 92 -15.80 0.60 -0.42
CA LEU A 92 -16.83 -0.33 0.04
C LEU A 92 -16.27 -1.73 0.11
N ALA A 93 -16.50 -2.42 1.22
CA ALA A 93 -16.22 -3.84 1.32
C ALA A 93 -17.16 -4.60 0.37
N PRO A 94 -16.64 -5.55 -0.41
CA PRO A 94 -17.48 -6.38 -1.25
C PRO A 94 -18.36 -7.27 -0.37
N CYS A 95 -19.64 -7.41 -0.73
CA CYS A 95 -20.43 -8.54 -0.26
C CYS A 95 -20.08 -9.75 -1.11
N ALA A 96 -19.02 -10.46 -0.76
CA ALA A 96 -18.60 -11.66 -1.48
C ALA A 96 -18.42 -12.85 -0.53
N THR A 97 -18.92 -14.01 -0.94
CA THR A 97 -18.63 -15.32 -0.35
C THR A 97 -17.22 -15.82 -0.69
N THR A 98 -16.47 -15.10 -1.53
CA THR A 98 -15.18 -15.51 -2.10
C THR A 98 -14.00 -14.64 -1.65
N LEU A 99 -14.15 -13.91 -0.54
CA LEU A 99 -13.03 -13.18 0.05
C LEU A 99 -11.99 -14.15 0.64
N LEU A 100 -10.72 -13.89 0.33
CA LEU A 100 -9.60 -14.53 1.00
C LEU A 100 -9.63 -14.16 2.48
N ARG A 101 -9.08 -15.03 3.34
CA ARG A 101 -9.06 -14.79 4.79
C ARG A 101 -8.37 -13.47 5.16
N CYS A 102 -7.29 -13.11 4.45
CA CYS A 102 -6.58 -11.84 4.64
C CYS A 102 -7.35 -10.59 4.17
N GLU A 103 -8.47 -10.77 3.45
CA GLU A 103 -9.25 -9.65 2.90
C GLU A 103 -10.53 -9.36 3.70
N ARG A 104 -10.86 -10.21 4.67
CA ARG A 104 -12.09 -10.09 5.47
C ARG A 104 -12.11 -8.86 6.38
N SER A 105 -10.94 -8.29 6.68
CA SER A 105 -10.80 -7.18 7.62
C SER A 105 -10.09 -5.97 7.02
N LEU A 106 -10.13 -5.79 5.69
CA LEU A 106 -9.45 -4.68 5.03
C LEU A 106 -9.93 -3.30 5.52
N ILE A 107 -11.25 -3.08 5.61
CA ILE A 107 -11.79 -1.79 6.08
C ILE A 107 -11.53 -1.57 7.58
N PRO A 108 -11.84 -2.53 8.49
CA PRO A 108 -11.53 -2.38 9.90
C PRO A 108 -10.05 -2.12 10.17
N SER A 109 -9.16 -2.83 9.46
CA SER A 109 -7.71 -2.65 9.53
C SER A 109 -7.29 -1.24 9.14
N GLU A 110 -7.77 -0.73 8.01
CA GLU A 110 -7.45 0.61 7.53
C GLU A 110 -7.97 1.70 8.49
N VAL A 111 -9.20 1.56 8.98
CA VAL A 111 -9.80 2.50 9.93
C VAL A 111 -9.00 2.55 11.24
N ALA A 112 -8.69 1.39 11.83
CA ALA A 112 -7.92 1.31 13.07
C ALA A 112 -6.53 1.94 12.90
N LEU A 113 -5.87 1.66 11.78
CA LEU A 113 -4.56 2.20 11.47
C LEU A 113 -4.58 3.72 11.28
N LEU A 114 -5.53 4.26 10.50
CA LEU A 114 -5.62 5.71 10.25
C LEU A 114 -5.92 6.48 11.54
N ARG A 115 -6.77 5.96 12.43
CA ARG A 115 -7.01 6.57 13.76
C ARG A 115 -5.74 6.62 14.59
N TRP A 116 -5.05 5.48 14.69
CA TRP A 116 -3.82 5.35 15.47
C TRP A 116 -2.73 6.29 14.96
N LEU A 117 -2.46 6.30 13.65
CA LEU A 117 -1.44 7.16 13.05
C LEU A 117 -1.80 8.66 13.07
N SER A 118 -3.09 8.99 13.07
CA SER A 118 -3.51 10.40 13.19
C SER A 118 -3.36 10.92 14.63
N GLY A 119 -3.28 10.03 15.62
CA GLY A 119 -3.28 10.38 17.04
C GLY A 119 -4.66 10.79 17.55
N VAL A 120 -5.73 10.35 16.89
CA VAL A 120 -7.11 10.62 17.31
C VAL A 120 -7.50 9.57 18.35
N SER A 121 -7.46 9.93 19.63
CA SER A 121 -8.14 9.18 20.69
C SER A 121 -9.65 9.42 20.56
N ASP A 122 -10.45 8.36 20.73
CA ASP A 122 -11.92 8.42 20.66
C ASP A 122 -12.46 9.12 21.93
N ASP A 123 -12.32 10.46 22.00
CA ASP A 123 -12.79 11.28 23.12
C ASP A 123 -14.30 11.60 23.04
N THR A 124 -15.04 10.92 22.17
CA THR A 124 -16.50 11.12 22.06
C THR A 124 -17.26 9.97 22.73
N CYS A 125 -17.17 9.90 24.05
CA CYS A 125 -18.19 9.25 24.87
C CYS A 125 -18.50 10.15 26.08
N PRO A 126 -19.76 10.56 26.29
CA PRO A 126 -20.12 11.33 27.48
C PRO A 126 -19.85 10.47 28.71
N SER A 127 -19.05 10.99 29.63
CA SER A 127 -18.84 10.38 30.94
C SER A 127 -20.20 10.07 31.58
N PRO A 128 -20.47 8.83 32.01
CA PRO A 128 -21.64 8.58 32.84
C PRO A 128 -21.46 9.39 34.11
N THR A 129 -22.43 10.24 34.35
CA THR A 129 -22.60 11.03 35.57
C THR A 129 -22.40 10.13 36.79
N THR A 130 -21.63 10.64 37.75
CA THR A 130 -21.66 10.28 39.17
C THR A 130 -23.04 9.79 39.58
N ASP A 131 -23.14 8.53 39.95
CA ASP A 131 -24.06 8.08 40.97
C ASP A 131 -23.32 7.08 41.86
N ASP A 132 -23.14 7.52 43.10
CA ASP A 132 -22.80 6.70 44.24
C ASP A 132 -23.76 5.51 44.32
N HIS A 133 -23.21 4.31 44.48
CA HIS A 133 -23.60 3.31 45.49
C HIS A 133 -22.91 1.98 45.17
N ALA A 134 -21.88 1.66 45.96
CA ALA A 134 -21.30 0.31 46.05
C ALA A 134 -22.35 -0.70 46.57
N PRO A 135 -22.12 -2.01 46.35
CA PRO A 135 -21.55 -2.74 47.48
C PRO A 135 -20.44 -3.74 47.13
N LEU A 136 -19.50 -3.77 48.07
CA LEU A 136 -18.53 -4.81 48.45
C LEU A 136 -18.79 -6.23 47.89
N HIS A 137 -17.78 -6.80 47.22
CA HIS A 137 -17.40 -8.19 47.47
C HIS A 137 -15.89 -8.40 47.28
N ALA A 138 -15.34 -9.16 48.21
CA ALA A 138 -13.95 -9.21 48.61
C ALA A 138 -13.07 -10.12 47.75
N GLY A 139 -11.79 -9.72 47.64
CA GLY A 139 -10.66 -10.59 47.95
C GLY A 139 -10.23 -11.61 46.91
N LEU A 140 -9.27 -11.22 46.06
CA LEU A 140 -8.13 -12.08 45.72
C LEU A 140 -6.93 -11.20 45.37
N MET A 141 -6.05 -11.05 46.36
CA MET A 141 -4.71 -10.51 46.19
C MET A 141 -3.91 -11.47 45.30
N SER A 142 -3.35 -10.96 44.21
CA SER A 142 -2.13 -11.55 43.66
C SER A 142 -1.18 -10.42 43.27
N ALA A 143 0.05 -10.60 43.72
CA ALA A 143 1.10 -9.61 43.88
C ALA A 143 1.38 -8.75 42.65
N SER A 144 1.39 -7.44 42.90
CA SER A 144 2.20 -6.46 42.17
C SER A 144 3.66 -6.95 42.10
N ARG A 145 4.14 -7.23 40.89
CA ARG A 145 5.55 -7.12 40.57
C ARG A 145 5.74 -5.88 39.71
N ASP A 146 6.34 -4.92 40.37
CA ASP A 146 6.91 -3.69 39.87
C ASP A 146 7.79 -3.98 38.65
N GLY A 147 7.22 -3.76 37.46
CA GLY A 147 7.90 -3.85 36.18
C GLY A 147 7.93 -2.45 35.60
N ALA A 148 9.06 -1.77 35.73
CA ALA A 148 9.31 -0.47 35.13
C ALA A 148 8.79 -0.44 33.69
N ARG A 149 7.72 0.33 33.45
CA ARG A 149 7.27 0.69 32.10
C ARG A 149 8.47 1.35 31.44
N ARG A 150 9.20 0.61 30.60
CA ARG A 150 10.09 1.21 29.61
C ARG A 150 9.20 2.09 28.75
N VAL A 151 9.19 3.38 29.03
CA VAL A 151 8.69 4.39 28.11
C VAL A 151 9.65 4.35 26.93
N VAL A 152 9.34 3.50 25.95
CA VAL A 152 9.99 3.52 24.65
C VAL A 152 9.72 4.91 24.08
N PRO A 153 10.74 5.68 23.68
CA PRO A 153 10.53 6.93 22.95
C PRO A 153 9.69 6.60 21.72
N GLN A 154 8.43 7.01 21.71
CA GLN A 154 7.59 6.81 20.54
C GLN A 154 8.09 7.78 19.47
N PRO A 155 8.51 7.30 18.28
CA PRO A 155 8.75 8.20 17.17
C PRO A 155 7.47 8.98 16.93
N SER A 156 7.59 10.31 16.82
CA SER A 156 6.41 11.16 16.70
C SER A 156 5.65 10.76 15.43
N PRO A 157 4.34 10.43 15.51
CA PRO A 157 3.53 10.05 14.34
C PRO A 157 3.39 11.16 13.29
N GLN A 158 4.05 12.30 13.50
CA GLN A 158 4.06 13.47 12.62
C GLN A 158 4.73 13.21 11.26
N LEU A 159 5.71 12.30 11.19
CA LEU A 159 6.45 12.04 9.95
C LEU A 159 5.59 11.37 8.87
N LEU A 160 4.62 10.53 9.25
CA LEU A 160 3.74 9.84 8.30
C LEU A 160 2.51 10.65 7.88
N ARG A 161 2.10 11.66 8.67
CA ARG A 161 0.89 12.45 8.39
C ARG A 161 0.76 12.96 6.95
N PRO A 162 1.81 13.46 6.28
CA PRO A 162 1.70 13.93 4.90
C PRO A 162 1.35 12.83 3.88
N PHE A 163 1.59 11.55 4.23
CA PHE A 163 1.40 10.39 3.37
C PHE A 163 0.09 9.65 3.62
N LEU A 164 -0.69 10.08 4.63
CA LEU A 164 -1.89 9.39 5.08
C LEU A 164 -3.18 10.03 4.53
N PRO A 165 -4.13 9.21 4.03
CA PRO A 165 -5.50 9.67 3.80
C PRO A 165 -6.11 10.19 5.10
N SER A 166 -6.87 11.28 5.03
CA SER A 166 -7.60 11.77 6.20
C SER A 166 -8.91 11.01 6.36
N LEU A 167 -9.08 10.26 7.45
CA LEU A 167 -10.32 9.56 7.75
C LEU A 167 -11.45 10.57 8.01
N LEU A 168 -12.54 10.45 7.26
CA LEU A 168 -13.74 11.29 7.45
C LEU A 168 -14.81 10.55 8.24
N LYS A 169 -15.17 9.34 7.78
CA LYS A 169 -16.22 8.53 8.39
C LYS A 169 -16.06 7.07 7.98
N HIS A 170 -16.54 6.16 8.81
CA HIS A 170 -16.66 4.74 8.47
C HIS A 170 -17.96 4.19 9.07
N GLY A 171 -18.38 3.01 8.63
CA GLY A 171 -19.54 2.35 9.20
C GLY A 171 -19.99 1.15 8.38
N ARG A 172 -21.21 0.70 8.63
CA ARG A 172 -21.87 -0.34 7.82
C ARG A 172 -22.85 0.29 6.86
N ALA A 173 -22.86 -0.20 5.62
CA ALA A 173 -23.87 0.22 4.66
C ALA A 173 -25.17 -0.55 4.96
N CYS A 174 -26.25 0.15 5.29
CA CYS A 174 -27.50 -0.45 5.76
C CYS A 174 -28.30 -1.22 4.69
N ASN A 175 -27.75 -1.44 3.49
CA ASN A 175 -28.52 -1.88 2.32
C ASN A 175 -28.26 -3.33 1.88
N GLY A 176 -27.64 -4.16 2.71
CA GLY A 176 -27.49 -5.61 2.49
C GLY A 176 -26.57 -6.03 1.33
N ARG A 177 -26.16 -5.11 0.45
CA ARG A 177 -25.26 -5.36 -0.70
C ARG A 177 -23.80 -4.95 -0.46
N HIS A 178 -23.54 -4.15 0.56
CA HIS A 178 -22.19 -3.81 1.01
C HIS A 178 -22.12 -3.96 2.53
N GLY A 179 -21.04 -4.56 3.04
CA GLY A 179 -20.87 -4.79 4.48
C GLY A 179 -20.45 -3.53 5.21
N GLU A 180 -19.23 -3.09 4.94
CA GLU A 180 -18.57 -1.97 5.59
C GLU A 180 -18.15 -0.91 4.57
N TYR A 181 -18.00 0.32 5.01
CA TYR A 181 -17.50 1.43 4.21
C TYR A 181 -16.50 2.28 4.98
N ILE A 182 -15.60 2.91 4.24
CA ILE A 182 -14.69 3.95 4.72
C ILE A 182 -14.70 5.13 3.74
N LEU A 183 -14.79 6.33 4.29
CA LEU A 183 -14.72 7.61 3.59
C LEU A 183 -13.44 8.33 4.03
N THR A 184 -12.63 8.72 3.06
CA THR A 184 -11.37 9.43 3.30
C THR A 184 -11.22 10.63 2.37
N LYS A 185 -10.46 11.65 2.80
CA LYS A 185 -9.83 12.58 1.88
C LYS A 185 -8.54 11.91 1.38
N PRO A 186 -8.45 11.55 0.09
CA PRO A 186 -7.28 10.87 -0.44
C PRO A 186 -6.07 11.80 -0.48
N VAL A 187 -4.88 11.22 -0.44
CA VAL A 187 -3.63 11.96 -0.66
C VAL A 187 -3.50 12.29 -2.14
N ALA A 188 -3.02 13.50 -2.46
CA ALA A 188 -2.81 13.90 -3.84
C ALA A 188 -1.73 13.05 -4.51
N GLY A 189 -1.98 12.62 -5.74
CA GLY A 189 -0.99 11.90 -6.55
C GLY A 189 -1.65 10.94 -7.53
N THR A 190 -0.82 10.42 -8.43
CA THR A 190 -1.16 9.42 -9.42
C THR A 190 -0.28 8.20 -9.17
N THR A 191 -0.81 6.99 -9.36
CA THR A 191 0.01 5.78 -9.17
C THR A 191 1.09 5.70 -10.23
N ILE A 192 2.28 5.18 -9.89
CA ILE A 192 3.38 5.03 -10.86
C ILE A 192 2.92 4.23 -12.08
N ALA A 193 2.13 3.16 -11.87
CA ALA A 193 1.60 2.32 -12.94
C ALA A 193 0.63 3.02 -13.90
N SER A 194 0.04 4.16 -13.50
CA SER A 194 -0.89 4.93 -14.35
C SER A 194 -0.25 6.15 -15.01
N LEU A 195 1.03 6.41 -14.76
CA LEU A 195 1.76 7.51 -15.39
C LEU A 195 1.89 7.30 -16.89
N ASN A 196 1.58 8.36 -17.64
CA ASN A 196 1.75 8.43 -19.08
C ASN A 196 2.35 9.80 -19.42
N PRO A 197 3.62 9.89 -19.84
CA PRO A 197 4.59 8.81 -20.06
C PRO A 197 5.07 8.12 -18.76
N PRO A 198 5.62 6.90 -18.85
CA PRO A 198 6.27 6.24 -17.71
C PRO A 198 7.52 7.02 -17.25
N LEU A 199 7.96 6.73 -16.01
CA LEU A 199 9.15 7.35 -15.43
C LEU A 199 10.41 7.08 -16.27
N THR A 200 11.27 8.09 -16.42
CA THR A 200 12.63 7.89 -16.92
C THR A 200 13.50 7.17 -15.88
N ASP A 201 14.60 6.54 -16.29
CA ASP A 201 15.50 5.81 -15.37
C ASP A 201 15.97 6.67 -14.19
N LYS A 202 16.22 7.96 -14.43
CA LYS A 202 16.63 8.91 -13.38
C LYS A 202 15.51 9.25 -12.41
N GLU A 203 14.29 9.41 -12.93
CA GLU A 203 13.11 9.63 -12.08
C GLU A 203 12.79 8.36 -11.29
N ARG A 204 12.90 7.20 -11.91
CA ARG A 204 12.73 5.89 -11.26
C ARG A 204 13.69 5.73 -10.10
N ALA A 205 14.99 5.97 -10.30
CA ALA A 205 16.00 5.91 -9.23
C ALA A 205 15.67 6.87 -8.07
N CYS A 206 15.22 8.09 -8.38
CA CYS A 206 14.84 9.08 -7.36
C CYS A 206 13.56 8.69 -6.60
N VAL A 207 12.57 8.12 -7.29
CA VAL A 207 11.33 7.62 -6.69
C VAL A 207 11.61 6.39 -5.84
N ASP A 208 12.44 5.46 -6.32
CA ASP A 208 12.85 4.26 -5.59
C ASP A 208 13.56 4.62 -4.27
N PHE A 209 14.46 5.61 -4.29
CA PHE A 209 15.06 6.14 -3.06
C PHE A 209 14.01 6.67 -2.08
N GLN A 210 13.09 7.50 -2.54
CA GLN A 210 12.00 8.04 -1.71
C GLN A 210 11.04 6.95 -1.20
N VAL A 211 10.83 5.87 -1.97
CA VAL A 211 10.08 4.69 -1.52
C VAL A 211 10.80 4.01 -0.38
N GLY A 212 12.13 3.86 -0.47
CA GLY A 212 12.96 3.38 0.64
C GLY A 212 12.78 4.21 1.90
N GLU A 213 12.87 5.54 1.79
CA GLU A 213 12.66 6.47 2.90
C GLU A 213 11.25 6.33 3.51
N LEU A 214 10.21 6.21 2.67
CA LEU A 214 8.85 6.00 3.13
C LEU A 214 8.70 4.69 3.89
N LEU A 215 9.27 3.59 3.40
CA LEU A 215 9.25 2.28 4.09
C LEU A 215 10.00 2.34 5.43
N ARG A 216 11.11 3.07 5.50
CA ARG A 216 11.83 3.34 6.75
C ARG A 216 10.98 4.16 7.72
N CYS A 217 10.30 5.19 7.24
CA CYS A 217 9.38 6.00 8.02
C CYS A 217 8.20 5.16 8.57
N ILE A 218 7.58 4.31 7.74
CA ILE A 218 6.51 3.39 8.14
C ILE A 218 7.04 2.45 9.24
N SER A 219 8.16 1.78 9.00
CA SER A 219 8.74 0.79 9.93
C SER A 219 9.30 1.37 11.23
N SER A 220 9.50 2.69 11.32
CA SER A 220 9.86 3.34 12.59
C SER A 220 8.75 3.21 13.64
N HIS A 221 7.48 3.08 13.21
CA HIS A 221 6.35 2.97 14.11
C HIS A 221 6.26 1.56 14.68
N GLN A 222 6.33 1.42 16.00
CA GLN A 222 6.26 0.13 16.68
C GLN A 222 4.84 -0.16 17.19
N SER A 223 4.52 -1.44 17.32
CA SER A 223 3.27 -1.91 17.90
C SER A 223 3.05 -1.30 19.29
N PRO A 224 1.86 -0.71 19.56
CA PRO A 224 1.59 -0.05 20.84
C PRO A 224 1.59 -1.02 22.04
N ASN A 225 1.32 -2.31 21.80
CA ASN A 225 1.30 -3.34 22.84
C ASN A 225 2.51 -4.29 22.78
N GLY A 226 3.48 -4.01 21.89
CA GLY A 226 4.66 -4.86 21.70
C GLY A 226 4.37 -6.24 21.10
N LYS A 227 3.17 -6.48 20.56
CA LYS A 227 2.79 -7.74 19.92
C LYS A 227 2.91 -7.67 18.39
N PHE A 228 3.07 -8.83 17.79
CA PHE A 228 3.05 -9.06 16.35
C PHE A 228 1.65 -9.45 15.86
N GLY A 229 1.33 -9.17 14.59
CA GLY A 229 0.06 -9.58 13.99
C GLY A 229 -0.45 -8.60 12.92
N THR A 230 -1.68 -8.79 12.46
CA THR A 230 -2.32 -7.81 11.55
C THR A 230 -2.58 -6.49 12.27
N ALA A 231 -2.65 -5.39 11.53
CA ALA A 231 -2.92 -4.07 12.13
C ALA A 231 -4.24 -4.06 12.91
N VAL A 232 -5.29 -4.69 12.36
CA VAL A 232 -6.56 -4.84 13.08
C VAL A 232 -6.41 -5.64 14.38
N ALA A 233 -5.69 -6.77 14.38
CA ALA A 233 -5.50 -7.60 15.57
C ALA A 233 -4.77 -6.84 16.69
N VAL A 234 -3.73 -6.09 16.33
CA VAL A 234 -2.90 -5.37 17.29
C VAL A 234 -3.59 -4.13 17.83
N LEU A 235 -4.30 -3.37 16.97
CA LEU A 235 -4.90 -2.08 17.34
C LEU A 235 -6.32 -2.20 17.91
N SER A 236 -7.03 -3.32 17.68
CA SER A 236 -8.43 -3.47 18.12
C SER A 236 -8.58 -4.04 19.54
N LEU A 237 -7.48 -4.28 20.26
CA LEU A 237 -7.48 -4.91 21.58
C LEU A 237 -8.05 -4.02 22.70
N GLU A 238 -8.27 -2.72 22.45
CA GLU A 238 -8.73 -1.74 23.44
C GLU A 238 -10.24 -1.43 23.39
N SER A 239 -11.05 -2.11 22.55
CA SER A 239 -12.49 -1.82 22.50
C SER A 239 -13.21 -2.38 23.73
N THR A 240 -13.59 -1.48 24.64
CA THR A 240 -14.34 -1.76 25.88
C THR A 240 -15.68 -2.47 25.63
N ALA A 241 -16.17 -3.13 26.69
CA ALA A 241 -17.26 -4.12 26.76
C ALA A 241 -18.61 -3.78 26.08
N SER A 242 -18.81 -2.57 25.55
CA SER A 242 -20.03 -2.23 24.80
C SER A 242 -20.06 -2.85 23.38
N ASP A 243 -18.92 -3.26 22.84
CA ASP A 243 -18.82 -3.86 21.50
C ASP A 243 -18.70 -5.40 21.51
N ALA A 244 -18.80 -6.02 22.70
CA ALA A 244 -18.55 -7.45 22.93
C ALA A 244 -19.56 -8.40 22.24
N LEU A 245 -20.66 -7.89 21.71
CA LEU A 245 -21.61 -8.65 20.90
C LEU A 245 -21.17 -8.78 19.42
N TRP A 246 -20.19 -7.99 18.96
CA TRP A 246 -19.81 -7.90 17.54
C TRP A 246 -18.64 -8.80 17.13
N GLN A 247 -17.81 -9.26 18.07
CA GLN A 247 -16.58 -9.99 17.77
C GLN A 247 -16.71 -11.52 17.74
N ARG A 248 -17.82 -12.09 18.24
CA ARG A 248 -17.91 -13.53 18.54
C ARG A 248 -18.27 -14.43 17.34
N ALA A 249 -18.72 -13.88 16.21
CA ALA A 249 -19.34 -14.70 15.15
C ALA A 249 -18.43 -15.16 14.01
N ALA A 250 -17.17 -14.69 13.90
CA ALA A 250 -16.19 -15.22 12.95
C ALA A 250 -14.77 -14.72 13.29
N MET A 251 -14.19 -15.16 14.41
CA MET A 251 -12.76 -14.86 14.65
C MET A 251 -11.93 -15.64 13.63
N SER A 252 -11.49 -14.96 12.58
CA SER A 252 -10.37 -15.44 11.76
C SER A 252 -9.15 -15.53 12.66
N ASP A 253 -8.37 -16.62 12.58
CA ASP A 253 -7.11 -16.77 13.33
C ASP A 253 -6.18 -15.53 13.13
N LEU A 254 -6.34 -14.83 12.00
CA LEU A 254 -5.63 -13.59 11.65
C LEU A 254 -5.91 -12.38 12.57
N ASN A 255 -6.96 -12.45 13.39
CA ASN A 255 -7.33 -11.39 14.34
C ASN A 255 -6.66 -11.58 15.72
N CYS A 256 -5.71 -12.52 15.83
CA CYS A 256 -4.93 -12.74 17.03
C CYS A 256 -3.61 -11.94 17.00
N CYS A 257 -3.17 -11.54 18.20
CA CYS A 257 -1.83 -10.99 18.40
C CYS A 257 -0.89 -12.07 18.94
N HIS A 258 0.41 -11.94 18.66
CA HIS A 258 1.42 -12.94 18.97
C HIS A 258 2.65 -12.34 19.64
N ASP A 259 3.32 -13.13 20.48
CA ASP A 259 4.57 -12.75 21.16
C ASP A 259 5.80 -12.85 20.26
N HIS A 260 5.80 -13.81 19.32
CA HIS A 260 6.89 -14.01 18.38
C HIS A 260 6.43 -13.73 16.96
N TRP A 261 7.33 -13.15 16.17
CA TRP A 261 7.05 -12.92 14.75
C TRP A 261 6.81 -14.21 13.98
N SER A 262 7.49 -15.31 14.34
CA SER A 262 7.30 -16.59 13.67
C SER A 262 5.86 -17.11 13.77
N ASP A 263 5.22 -16.92 14.93
CA ASP A 263 3.81 -17.30 15.16
C ASP A 263 2.85 -16.46 14.31
N ALA A 264 3.05 -15.14 14.30
CA ALA A 264 2.25 -14.24 13.48
C ALA A 264 2.42 -14.51 11.98
N PHE A 265 3.66 -14.69 11.52
CA PHE A 265 3.97 -15.01 10.14
C PHE A 265 3.36 -16.35 9.72
N LEU A 266 3.47 -17.38 10.57
CA LEU A 266 2.85 -18.68 10.32
C LEU A 266 1.33 -18.57 10.21
N CYS A 267 0.68 -17.81 11.10
CA CYS A 267 -0.76 -17.56 11.03
C CYS A 267 -1.15 -16.90 9.70
N ILE A 268 -0.41 -15.86 9.29
CA ILE A 268 -0.62 -15.15 8.03
C ILE A 268 -0.44 -16.08 6.83
N LEU A 269 0.65 -16.85 6.79
CA LEU A 269 0.93 -17.80 5.71
C LEU A 269 -0.07 -18.94 5.63
N GLU A 270 -0.40 -19.55 6.77
CA GLU A 270 -1.33 -20.66 6.82
C GLU A 270 -2.74 -20.21 6.41
N SER A 271 -3.11 -18.94 6.66
CA SER A 271 -4.36 -18.40 6.12
C SER A 271 -4.40 -18.42 4.59
N ALA A 272 -3.30 -18.09 3.92
CA ALA A 272 -3.20 -18.12 2.46
C ALA A 272 -3.14 -19.57 1.93
N LEU A 273 -2.47 -20.49 2.64
CA LEU A 273 -2.45 -21.91 2.27
C LEU A 273 -3.83 -22.55 2.42
N ARG A 274 -4.57 -22.24 3.50
CA ARG A 274 -5.96 -22.70 3.67
C ARG A 274 -6.88 -22.15 2.60
N ASP A 275 -6.72 -20.87 2.22
CA ASP A 275 -7.44 -20.34 1.06
C ASP A 275 -7.09 -21.15 -0.21
N ALA A 276 -5.80 -21.43 -0.44
CA ALA A 276 -5.38 -22.26 -1.58
C ALA A 276 -6.02 -23.66 -1.57
N GLU A 277 -6.10 -24.31 -0.41
CA GLU A 277 -6.71 -25.63 -0.23
C GLU A 277 -8.22 -25.59 -0.49
N ASP A 278 -8.92 -24.60 0.07
CA ASP A 278 -10.36 -24.40 -0.13
C ASP A 278 -10.70 -24.23 -1.63
N PHE A 279 -9.85 -23.50 -2.37
CA PHE A 279 -9.99 -23.29 -3.81
C PHE A 279 -9.30 -24.38 -4.66
N ARG A 280 -8.74 -25.42 -4.03
CA ARG A 280 -8.05 -26.56 -4.68
C ARG A 280 -6.92 -26.12 -5.63
N VAL A 281 -6.20 -25.07 -5.27
CA VAL A 281 -5.05 -24.58 -6.02
C VAL A 281 -3.91 -25.59 -5.87
N ALA A 282 -3.29 -26.02 -6.98
CA ALA A 282 -2.14 -26.91 -6.91
C ALA A 282 -0.88 -26.14 -6.44
N ILE A 283 -0.43 -26.36 -5.21
CA ILE A 283 0.79 -25.78 -4.62
C ILE A 283 1.61 -26.91 -3.95
N ARG A 284 2.93 -26.73 -3.81
CA ARG A 284 3.79 -27.64 -3.04
C ARG A 284 3.65 -27.40 -1.53
N TYR A 285 2.46 -27.68 -0.98
CA TYR A 285 2.08 -27.39 0.41
C TYR A 285 3.10 -27.87 1.44
N GLU A 286 3.44 -29.16 1.40
CA GLU A 286 4.40 -29.75 2.35
C GLU A 286 5.75 -29.07 2.29
N ALA A 287 6.29 -28.80 1.09
CA ALA A 287 7.57 -28.11 0.95
C ALA A 287 7.54 -26.69 1.56
N VAL A 288 6.42 -25.96 1.42
CA VAL A 288 6.25 -24.65 2.04
C VAL A 288 6.25 -24.78 3.56
N ARG A 289 5.44 -25.67 4.11
CA ARG A 289 5.31 -25.90 5.56
C ARG A 289 6.64 -26.38 6.17
N ASP A 290 7.33 -27.30 5.51
CA ASP A 290 8.63 -27.84 5.92
C ASP A 290 9.69 -26.74 6.02
N HIS A 291 9.83 -25.89 4.99
CA HIS A 291 10.81 -24.82 5.03
C HIS A 291 10.53 -23.79 6.11
N VAL A 292 9.27 -23.40 6.31
CA VAL A 292 8.92 -22.41 7.32
C VAL A 292 9.11 -22.99 8.72
N GLY A 293 8.73 -24.25 8.94
CA GLY A 293 9.01 -24.96 10.19
C GLY A 293 10.50 -25.05 10.48
N ARG A 294 11.30 -25.41 9.48
CA ARG A 294 12.76 -25.52 9.57
C ARG A 294 13.43 -24.19 9.93
N PHE A 295 13.00 -23.09 9.32
CA PHE A 295 13.61 -21.77 9.50
C PHE A 295 12.88 -20.88 10.52
N ARG A 296 11.92 -21.43 11.28
CA ARG A 296 11.12 -20.71 12.27
C ARG A 296 11.97 -19.92 13.26
N HIS A 297 13.04 -20.52 13.76
CA HIS A 297 13.97 -19.90 14.71
C HIS A 297 14.67 -18.64 14.16
N LEU A 298 14.79 -18.51 12.83
CA LEU A 298 15.34 -17.30 12.18
C LEU A 298 14.32 -16.18 12.09
N LEU A 299 13.01 -16.50 12.13
CA LEU A 299 11.95 -15.52 12.26
C LEU A 299 11.83 -15.02 13.71
N ASP A 300 12.12 -15.87 14.70
CA ASP A 300 12.14 -15.48 16.13
C ASP A 300 13.25 -14.48 16.48
N ALA A 301 14.26 -14.33 15.61
CA ALA A 301 15.26 -13.26 15.73
C ALA A 301 14.64 -11.86 15.57
N VAL A 302 13.43 -11.76 15.00
CA VAL A 302 12.68 -10.50 14.91
C VAL A 302 12.01 -10.21 16.25
N THR A 303 12.58 -9.27 16.99
CA THR A 303 12.11 -8.90 18.32
C THR A 303 11.30 -7.60 18.35
N ARG A 304 11.36 -6.81 17.27
CA ARG A 304 10.69 -5.51 17.17
C ARG A 304 9.48 -5.61 16.23
N PRO A 305 8.24 -5.49 16.74
CA PRO A 305 7.02 -5.47 15.92
C PRO A 305 6.84 -4.09 15.28
N CYS A 306 7.45 -3.88 14.12
CA CYS A 306 7.36 -2.64 13.36
C CYS A 306 6.14 -2.64 12.44
N LEU A 307 5.53 -1.48 12.22
CA LEU A 307 4.47 -1.33 11.22
C LEU A 307 5.04 -1.63 9.83
N VAL A 308 4.32 -2.44 9.06
CA VAL A 308 4.65 -2.79 7.69
C VAL A 308 3.40 -2.66 6.84
N ALA A 309 3.44 -1.74 5.89
CA ALA A 309 2.48 -1.70 4.79
C ALA A 309 2.94 -2.69 3.72
N VAL A 310 2.29 -3.85 3.63
CA VAL A 310 2.79 -5.00 2.85
C VAL A 310 2.94 -4.66 1.37
N ASP A 311 2.00 -3.92 0.81
CA ASP A 311 1.96 -3.56 -0.62
C ASP A 311 2.60 -2.18 -0.89
N ALA A 312 3.32 -1.58 0.06
CA ALA A 312 3.97 -0.28 -0.13
C ALA A 312 5.21 -0.39 -1.04
N GLY A 313 5.40 0.59 -1.91
CA GLY A 313 6.50 0.63 -2.88
C GLY A 313 6.20 -0.08 -4.20
N GLU A 314 5.03 -0.73 -4.34
CA GLU A 314 4.59 -1.27 -5.61
C GLU A 314 4.14 -0.14 -6.55
N ASP A 315 4.44 -0.26 -7.85
CA ASP A 315 4.06 0.77 -8.83
C ASP A 315 2.52 0.98 -8.89
N ALA A 316 1.75 -0.06 -8.56
CA ALA A 316 0.29 -0.03 -8.54
C ALA A 316 -0.31 0.72 -7.33
N THR A 317 0.45 0.88 -6.24
CA THR A 317 -0.05 1.45 -4.97
C THR A 317 0.67 2.74 -4.59
N THR A 318 1.89 2.96 -5.11
CA THR A 318 2.72 4.12 -4.77
C THR A 318 2.23 5.34 -5.52
N LEU A 319 1.88 6.40 -4.78
CA LEU A 319 1.42 7.66 -5.31
C LEU A 319 2.59 8.62 -5.50
N VAL A 320 2.65 9.24 -6.68
CA VAL A 320 3.63 10.28 -6.99
C VAL A 320 2.95 11.53 -7.55
N SER A 321 3.63 12.65 -7.42
CA SER A 321 3.23 13.92 -8.06
C SER A 321 4.44 14.63 -8.65
N SER A 322 4.18 15.42 -9.70
CA SER A 322 5.18 16.31 -10.28
C SER A 322 5.32 17.56 -9.39
N GLN A 323 6.53 17.84 -8.90
CA GLN A 323 6.79 18.99 -8.02
C GLN A 323 6.39 20.34 -8.64
N THR A 324 6.30 20.43 -9.97
CA THR A 324 5.83 21.63 -10.69
C THR A 324 4.35 21.93 -10.41
N GLU A 325 3.51 20.91 -10.21
CA GLU A 325 2.08 21.07 -9.93
C GLU A 325 1.82 21.53 -8.48
N SER A 326 2.69 21.14 -7.54
CA SER A 326 2.61 21.59 -6.14
C SER A 326 2.84 23.09 -6.00
N ARG A 327 3.87 23.64 -6.65
CA ARG A 327 4.16 25.09 -6.59
C ARG A 327 3.11 25.93 -7.30
N LEU A 328 2.52 25.44 -8.40
CA LEU A 328 1.44 26.15 -9.09
C LEU A 328 0.13 26.19 -8.28
N ARG A 329 -0.11 25.21 -7.39
CA ARG A 329 -1.25 25.28 -6.44
C ARG A 329 -1.00 26.29 -5.32
N ASP A 330 0.24 26.38 -4.81
CA ASP A 330 0.58 27.34 -3.75
C ASP A 330 0.66 28.78 -4.29
N ASP A 331 1.22 29.01 -5.48
CA ASP A 331 1.25 30.33 -6.13
C ASP A 331 -0.17 30.83 -6.49
N ARG A 332 -1.10 29.93 -6.84
CA ARG A 332 -2.50 30.29 -7.09
C ARG A 332 -3.28 30.63 -5.82
N ARG A 333 -2.83 30.18 -4.64
CA ARG A 333 -3.42 30.58 -3.34
C ARG A 333 -2.89 31.93 -2.84
N LEU A 334 -1.76 32.39 -3.37
CA LEU A 334 -1.16 33.69 -3.03
C LEU A 334 -1.48 34.80 -4.03
N GLN A 335 -2.09 34.49 -5.17
CA GLN A 335 -2.61 35.48 -6.12
C GLN A 335 -4.09 35.78 -5.88
N SER A 336 -4.38 36.37 -4.72
CA SER A 336 -5.64 37.04 -4.46
C SER A 336 -5.39 38.32 -3.70
N ASP A 337 -4.63 39.25 -4.31
CA ASP A 337 -4.75 40.68 -4.00
C ASP A 337 -4.26 41.56 -5.18
N PRO A 338 -5.14 42.30 -5.90
CA PRO A 338 -4.75 43.05 -7.10
C PRO A 338 -4.06 44.40 -6.86
N GLU A 339 -3.60 44.75 -5.65
CA GLU A 339 -3.20 46.13 -5.31
C GLU A 339 -1.69 46.39 -5.12
N GLU A 340 -0.81 45.37 -5.17
CA GLU A 340 0.64 45.56 -4.90
C GLU A 340 1.55 45.56 -6.14
N ILE A 341 1.02 45.40 -7.36
CA ILE A 341 1.87 45.38 -8.58
C ILE A 341 2.27 46.80 -9.04
N ARG A 342 1.66 47.85 -8.49
CA ARG A 342 1.88 49.23 -8.97
C ARG A 342 3.02 49.99 -8.30
N LYS A 343 3.64 49.45 -7.24
CA LYS A 343 4.67 50.18 -6.45
C LYS A 343 6.12 49.73 -6.69
N GLN A 344 6.37 48.60 -7.34
CA GLN A 344 7.74 48.13 -7.62
C GLN A 344 8.29 48.53 -9.00
N LYS A 345 7.49 49.19 -9.86
CA LYS A 345 7.94 49.66 -11.19
C LYS A 345 8.35 51.14 -11.23
N ILE A 346 8.65 51.74 -10.08
CA ILE A 346 9.14 53.12 -9.97
C ILE A 346 10.13 53.21 -8.80
N ARG A 347 11.26 52.52 -8.89
CA ARG A 347 12.48 52.72 -8.06
C ARG A 347 13.48 51.65 -8.44
N PHE A 348 14.17 51.82 -9.55
CA PHE A 348 15.58 51.45 -9.77
C PHE A 348 15.93 51.83 -11.22
N SER A 349 15.79 53.12 -11.48
CA SER A 349 16.40 53.83 -12.59
C SER A 349 17.28 54.91 -11.96
N GLN A 350 18.52 55.04 -12.45
CA GLN A 350 19.62 55.92 -12.02
C GLN A 350 20.57 55.32 -10.98
N VAL A 351 21.73 54.83 -11.43
CA VAL A 351 23.06 55.47 -11.24
C VAL A 351 23.94 55.12 -12.46
N THR A 352 24.87 56.02 -12.74
CA THR A 352 25.52 56.42 -13.99
C THR A 352 26.84 55.70 -14.32
N GLU A 353 27.11 55.62 -15.62
CA GLU A 353 28.38 55.65 -16.39
C GLU A 353 29.72 55.09 -15.86
N GLY A 354 30.35 54.28 -16.72
CA GLY A 354 31.81 54.19 -16.86
C GLY A 354 32.36 52.76 -17.00
N ASP A 355 32.38 52.20 -18.21
CA ASP A 355 33.62 51.95 -18.98
C ASP A 355 33.34 51.04 -20.21
N ILE A 356 34.00 51.37 -21.32
CA ILE A 356 33.83 50.75 -22.63
C ILE A 356 34.86 49.63 -22.78
N SER A 357 34.42 48.41 -23.05
CA SER A 357 35.18 47.52 -23.91
C SER A 357 34.26 46.72 -24.82
N ARG A 358 34.47 46.95 -26.12
CA ARG A 358 33.86 46.22 -27.22
C ARG A 358 34.54 44.86 -27.30
N ASP A 359 33.77 43.78 -27.18
CA ASP A 359 34.05 42.57 -27.92
C ASP A 359 32.76 41.99 -28.51
N THR A 360 32.86 41.76 -29.81
CA THR A 360 31.79 41.36 -30.71
C THR A 360 31.50 39.86 -30.61
N ASN A 361 30.21 39.54 -30.71
CA ASN A 361 29.69 38.30 -31.27
C ASN A 361 29.74 37.05 -30.35
N GLY A 362 28.70 36.91 -29.53
CA GLY A 362 28.35 35.65 -28.87
C GLY A 362 26.85 35.65 -28.59
N SER A 363 26.10 34.85 -29.35
CA SER A 363 24.65 34.69 -29.22
C SER A 363 24.28 34.22 -27.80
N TRP A 364 23.75 35.13 -26.97
CA TRP A 364 23.13 34.82 -25.68
C TRP A 364 21.76 34.18 -25.92
N ARG A 365 21.75 32.94 -26.40
CA ARG A 365 20.63 32.05 -26.10
C ARG A 365 20.81 31.62 -24.65
N SER A 366 20.23 32.40 -23.74
CA SER A 366 19.83 31.90 -22.42
C SER A 366 18.86 30.75 -22.67
N LYS A 367 19.39 29.53 -22.89
CA LYS A 367 18.64 28.29 -22.78
C LYS A 367 18.16 28.28 -21.34
N ALA A 368 16.92 28.73 -21.13
CA ALA A 368 16.16 28.38 -19.96
C ALA A 368 16.24 26.85 -19.87
N ARG A 369 17.12 26.36 -18.99
CA ARG A 369 17.20 24.96 -18.64
C ARG A 369 15.82 24.64 -18.11
N PRO A 370 15.04 23.74 -18.73
CA PRO A 370 13.74 23.40 -18.19
C PRO A 370 13.98 22.89 -16.78
N VAL A 371 13.37 23.55 -15.80
CA VAL A 371 13.28 23.04 -14.42
C VAL A 371 12.64 21.66 -14.59
N ARG A 372 13.46 20.61 -14.55
CA ARG A 372 12.97 19.25 -14.71
C ARG A 372 12.03 19.02 -13.54
N ALA A 373 10.76 18.75 -13.84
CA ALA A 373 9.82 18.30 -12.84
C ALA A 373 10.43 17.13 -12.09
N THR A 374 10.70 17.30 -10.81
CA THR A 374 11.13 16.22 -9.92
C THR A 374 9.87 15.48 -9.49
N MET A 375 9.86 14.17 -9.68
CA MET A 375 8.76 13.33 -9.19
C MET A 375 8.95 13.11 -7.69
N ARG A 376 7.88 13.34 -6.92
CA ARG A 376 7.87 13.18 -5.47
C ARG A 376 6.89 12.09 -5.05
N VAL A 377 7.32 11.18 -4.18
CA VAL A 377 6.41 10.23 -3.52
C VAL A 377 5.53 10.99 -2.55
N THR A 378 4.22 10.86 -2.71
CA THR A 378 3.23 11.56 -1.88
C THR A 378 2.51 10.64 -0.91
N GLY A 379 2.51 9.33 -1.15
CA GLY A 379 1.94 8.35 -0.23
C GLY A 379 1.72 6.99 -0.87
N ILE A 380 0.91 6.17 -0.21
CA ILE A 380 0.40 4.90 -0.75
C ILE A 380 -1.12 4.91 -0.79
N GLN A 381 -1.69 4.29 -1.81
CA GLN A 381 -3.13 4.24 -2.05
C GLN A 381 -3.88 3.28 -1.11
N GLU A 382 -3.19 2.27 -0.57
CA GLU A 382 -3.80 1.16 0.18
C GLU A 382 -3.11 0.91 1.52
N TRP A 383 -3.78 1.33 2.60
CA TRP A 383 -3.34 1.13 3.98
C TRP A 383 -4.04 -0.04 4.69
N SER A 384 -4.91 -0.78 3.98
CA SER A 384 -5.72 -1.86 4.55
C SER A 384 -4.95 -3.16 4.85
N ASN A 385 -3.86 -3.42 4.13
CA ASN A 385 -3.04 -4.61 4.27
C ASN A 385 -1.74 -4.32 5.05
N CYS A 386 -1.91 -3.87 6.29
CA CYS A 386 -0.79 -3.58 7.19
C CYS A 386 -0.67 -4.62 8.31
N VAL A 387 0.57 -4.87 8.74
CA VAL A 387 0.90 -5.77 9.84
C VAL A 387 1.91 -5.10 10.78
N PHE A 388 1.99 -5.56 12.02
CA PHE A 388 3.10 -5.30 12.92
C PHE A 388 4.03 -6.53 12.91
N GLY A 389 5.21 -6.37 12.33
CA GLY A 389 6.07 -7.46 11.88
C GLY A 389 7.49 -7.03 11.55
N ASP A 390 8.17 -7.89 10.81
CA ASP A 390 9.48 -7.59 10.24
C ASP A 390 9.36 -6.64 9.04
N PRO A 391 10.04 -5.49 9.00
CA PRO A 391 10.01 -4.58 7.85
C PRO A 391 10.34 -5.24 6.50
N LEU A 392 11.20 -6.27 6.51
CA LEU A 392 11.54 -7.05 5.32
C LEU A 392 10.35 -7.80 4.69
N PHE A 393 9.22 -7.89 5.41
CA PHE A 393 7.99 -8.49 4.93
C PHE A 393 7.27 -7.64 3.87
N ALA A 394 7.61 -6.35 3.73
CA ALA A 394 7.11 -5.53 2.61
C ALA A 394 7.47 -6.19 1.26
N SER A 395 6.51 -6.25 0.34
CA SER A 395 6.62 -7.03 -0.90
C SER A 395 7.79 -6.59 -1.79
N VAL A 396 8.12 -5.29 -1.80
CA VAL A 396 9.23 -4.76 -2.58
C VAL A 396 10.59 -5.16 -1.98
N LEU A 397 10.72 -5.16 -0.65
CA LEU A 397 11.96 -5.51 0.06
C LEU A 397 12.25 -7.01 -0.02
N SER A 398 11.22 -7.87 0.03
CA SER A 398 11.40 -9.32 -0.11
C SER A 398 11.73 -9.75 -1.54
N ARG A 399 11.30 -9.00 -2.57
CA ARG A 399 11.40 -9.41 -3.99
C ARG A 399 12.60 -8.84 -4.72
N ASN A 400 12.54 -7.56 -5.04
CA ASN A 400 13.33 -6.95 -6.10
C ASN A 400 13.68 -5.48 -5.80
N ALA A 401 13.75 -5.11 -4.52
CA ALA A 401 14.22 -3.79 -4.11
C ALA A 401 15.53 -3.44 -4.83
N SER A 402 15.49 -2.35 -5.58
CA SER A 402 16.63 -1.75 -6.25
C SER A 402 17.64 -1.24 -5.21
N PRO A 403 18.92 -1.04 -5.59
CA PRO A 403 19.90 -0.42 -4.71
C PRO A 403 19.40 0.89 -4.10
N GLU A 404 18.68 1.70 -4.89
CA GLU A 404 18.13 2.97 -4.45
C GLU A 404 17.07 2.80 -3.36
N ILE A 405 16.20 1.79 -3.44
CA ILE A 405 15.25 1.47 -2.36
C ILE A 405 16.00 1.10 -1.07
N TRP A 406 17.08 0.33 -1.17
CA TRP A 406 17.88 -0.03 0.01
C TRP A 406 18.60 1.17 0.61
N ASP A 407 19.17 2.04 -0.24
CA ASP A 407 19.84 3.25 0.19
C ASP A 407 18.86 4.18 0.92
N GLY A 408 17.64 4.34 0.40
CA GLY A 408 16.59 5.10 1.09
C GLY A 408 16.06 4.41 2.35
N PHE A 409 15.96 3.07 2.36
CA PHE A 409 15.47 2.33 3.52
C PHE A 409 16.46 2.33 4.70
N THR A 410 17.75 2.42 4.39
CA THR A 410 18.83 2.47 5.38
C THR A 410 19.27 3.90 5.71
N SER A 411 18.70 4.90 5.05
CA SER A 411 19.00 6.30 5.34
C SER A 411 18.52 6.66 6.77
N PRO A 412 19.28 7.51 7.48
CA PRO A 412 18.85 7.99 8.78
C PRO A 412 17.61 8.88 8.61
N LEU A 413 16.59 8.65 9.45
CA LEU A 413 15.45 9.57 9.52
C LEU A 413 15.91 10.87 10.18
N GLU A 414 15.47 12.01 9.63
CA GLU A 414 15.77 13.33 10.20
C GLU A 414 15.33 13.38 11.68
N GLY A 415 16.28 13.65 12.58
CA GLY A 415 16.03 13.76 14.02
C GLY A 415 16.13 12.45 14.83
N GLN A 416 16.59 11.35 14.23
CA GLN A 416 16.84 10.08 14.93
C GLN A 416 18.35 9.83 15.07
N ASP A 417 18.81 9.46 16.27
CA ASP A 417 20.23 9.14 16.51
C ASP A 417 20.64 7.91 15.68
N ALA A 418 21.87 7.93 15.16
CA ALA A 418 22.43 6.91 14.28
C ALA A 418 22.49 5.48 14.89
N ASP A 419 22.23 5.34 16.18
CA ASP A 419 22.27 4.07 16.93
C ASP A 419 20.98 3.24 16.75
N GLU A 420 19.90 3.80 16.19
CA GLU A 420 18.67 3.06 15.90
C GLU A 420 18.70 2.37 14.52
N THR A 421 19.82 1.71 14.23
CA THR A 421 19.91 0.79 13.10
C THR A 421 18.93 -0.35 13.35
N LEU A 422 17.93 -0.49 12.47
CA LEU A 422 17.09 -1.68 12.47
C LEU A 422 18.04 -2.89 12.33
N ASP A 423 17.81 -3.98 13.07
CA ASP A 423 18.54 -5.24 12.90
C ASP A 423 18.10 -5.93 11.59
N VAL A 424 18.48 -5.28 10.48
CA VAL A 424 18.28 -5.73 9.11
C VAL A 424 19.47 -6.59 8.68
N THR A 425 20.22 -7.22 9.60
CA THR A 425 21.49 -7.85 9.22
C THR A 425 21.54 -9.35 9.52
N ALA A 426 20.92 -9.82 10.61
CA ALA A 426 20.88 -11.27 10.86
C ALA A 426 19.88 -12.00 9.94
N ASN A 427 20.36 -13.01 9.21
CA ASN A 427 19.55 -13.98 8.45
C ASN A 427 18.55 -13.38 7.43
N VAL A 428 18.84 -12.16 6.95
CA VAL A 428 18.03 -11.39 6.01
C VAL A 428 17.67 -12.21 4.78
N ARG A 429 18.64 -12.94 4.24
CA ARG A 429 18.44 -13.75 3.03
C ARG A 429 17.35 -14.80 3.23
N VAL A 430 17.36 -15.52 4.37
CA VAL A 430 16.35 -16.55 4.63
C VAL A 430 14.99 -15.91 4.89
N ARG A 431 14.93 -14.88 5.74
CA ARG A 431 13.69 -14.15 6.03
C ARG A 431 13.02 -13.63 4.75
N ARG A 432 13.79 -12.96 3.87
CA ARG A 432 13.30 -12.50 2.55
C ARG A 432 12.78 -13.64 1.67
N LEU A 433 13.46 -14.80 1.65
CA LEU A 433 12.98 -15.97 0.91
C LEU A 433 11.66 -16.51 1.48
N LEU A 434 11.51 -16.58 2.81
CA LEU A 434 10.25 -17.00 3.44
C LEU A 434 9.11 -16.02 3.12
N TYR A 435 9.38 -14.72 3.17
CA TYR A 435 8.39 -13.69 2.83
C TYR A 435 8.02 -13.73 1.35
N GLU A 436 8.98 -13.94 0.45
CA GLU A 436 8.64 -14.11 -0.96
C GLU A 436 7.86 -15.41 -1.22
N CYS A 437 8.10 -16.47 -0.44
CA CYS A 437 7.27 -17.66 -0.48
C CYS A 437 5.80 -17.32 -0.17
N HIS A 438 5.55 -16.57 0.92
CA HIS A 438 4.23 -16.07 1.28
C HIS A 438 3.59 -15.22 0.17
N HIS A 439 4.33 -14.23 -0.37
CA HIS A 439 3.81 -13.32 -1.38
C HIS A 439 3.51 -14.04 -2.69
N ALA A 440 4.34 -15.00 -3.08
CA ALA A 440 4.10 -15.83 -4.25
C ALA A 440 2.86 -16.73 -4.07
N VAL A 441 2.70 -17.37 -2.91
CA VAL A 441 1.49 -18.15 -2.58
C VAL A 441 0.25 -17.26 -2.64
N THR A 442 0.26 -16.12 -1.94
CA THR A 442 -0.87 -15.17 -1.92
C THR A 442 -1.22 -14.67 -3.32
N ALA A 443 -0.23 -14.38 -4.16
CA ALA A 443 -0.46 -13.98 -5.53
C ALA A 443 -1.10 -15.09 -6.38
N ILE A 444 -0.61 -16.35 -6.28
CA ILE A 444 -1.21 -17.48 -7.00
C ILE A 444 -2.66 -17.66 -6.59
N VAL A 445 -2.94 -17.68 -5.28
CA VAL A 445 -4.28 -17.86 -4.74
C VAL A 445 -5.20 -16.73 -5.20
N ARG A 446 -4.75 -15.48 -5.11
CA ARG A 446 -5.55 -14.32 -5.52
C ARG A 446 -5.95 -14.39 -6.99
N GLU A 447 -5.02 -14.68 -7.90
CA GLU A 447 -5.32 -14.76 -9.34
C GLU A 447 -6.24 -15.97 -9.62
N TYR A 448 -6.01 -17.12 -8.97
CA TYR A 448 -6.85 -18.30 -9.16
C TYR A 448 -8.30 -18.11 -8.64
N CYS A 449 -8.47 -17.47 -7.48
CA CYS A 449 -9.79 -17.20 -6.91
C CYS A 449 -10.57 -16.14 -7.69
N ARG A 450 -9.84 -15.29 -8.43
CA ARG A 450 -10.38 -14.18 -9.21
C ARG A 450 -10.00 -14.32 -10.68
N ARG A 451 -10.20 -15.50 -11.25
CA ARG A 451 -9.88 -15.74 -12.66
C ARG A 451 -10.50 -14.67 -13.55
N ARG A 452 -9.63 -13.85 -14.13
CA ARG A 452 -9.88 -12.91 -15.22
C ARG A 452 -9.24 -13.44 -16.48
N SER A 453 -9.59 -12.85 -17.63
CA SER A 453 -9.03 -13.25 -18.94
C SER A 453 -7.50 -13.13 -19.02
N ASP A 454 -6.89 -12.27 -18.19
CA ASP A 454 -5.44 -12.03 -18.07
C ASP A 454 -4.81 -12.71 -16.84
N SER A 455 -5.57 -13.55 -16.11
CA SER A 455 -5.11 -14.18 -14.86
C SER A 455 -3.90 -15.08 -15.07
N ASP A 456 -3.84 -15.81 -16.18
CA ASP A 456 -2.75 -16.76 -16.46
C ASP A 456 -1.40 -16.03 -16.60
N ASP A 457 -1.41 -14.83 -17.20
CA ASP A 457 -0.22 -14.00 -17.39
C ASP A 457 0.34 -13.48 -16.05
N ARG A 458 -0.50 -13.37 -15.01
CA ARG A 458 -0.12 -12.89 -13.67
C ARG A 458 0.17 -14.04 -12.70
N GLU A 459 -0.56 -15.15 -12.82
CA GLU A 459 -0.39 -16.36 -12.01
C GLU A 459 0.92 -17.09 -12.34
N LEU A 460 1.24 -17.26 -13.63
CA LEU A 460 2.41 -18.03 -14.06
C LEU A 460 3.74 -17.44 -13.55
N PRO A 461 3.98 -16.11 -13.58
CA PRO A 461 5.12 -15.49 -12.90
C PRO A 461 5.16 -15.80 -11.40
N ALA A 462 4.01 -15.78 -10.71
CA ALA A 462 3.97 -16.09 -9.28
C ALA A 462 4.36 -17.55 -8.99
N ARG A 463 3.93 -18.50 -9.81
CA ARG A 463 4.36 -19.91 -9.74
C ARG A 463 5.85 -20.09 -9.96
N LYS A 464 6.42 -19.38 -10.95
CA LYS A 464 7.86 -19.39 -11.22
C LYS A 464 8.65 -18.90 -10.00
N ARG A 465 8.21 -17.79 -9.40
CA ARG A 465 8.83 -17.24 -8.18
C ARG A 465 8.76 -18.21 -7.00
N LEU A 466 7.58 -18.78 -6.72
CA LEU A 466 7.44 -19.78 -5.65
C LEU A 466 8.40 -20.96 -5.88
N THR A 467 8.50 -21.44 -7.11
CA THR A 467 9.41 -22.55 -7.45
C THR A 467 10.87 -22.17 -7.23
N GLN A 468 11.28 -20.97 -7.64
CA GLN A 468 12.64 -20.47 -7.46
C GLN A 468 13.01 -20.28 -5.98
N VAL A 469 12.09 -19.73 -5.17
CA VAL A 469 12.29 -19.53 -3.74
C VAL A 469 12.47 -20.85 -3.01
N LEU A 470 11.58 -21.82 -3.26
CA LEU A 470 11.67 -23.14 -2.63
C LEU A 470 13.00 -23.83 -2.99
N ARG A 471 13.43 -23.78 -4.26
CA ARG A 471 14.76 -24.29 -4.67
C ARG A 471 15.91 -23.56 -3.98
N SER A 472 15.75 -22.27 -3.69
CA SER A 472 16.77 -21.49 -2.99
C SER A 472 16.84 -21.89 -1.51
N LEU A 473 15.69 -22.12 -0.87
CA LEU A 473 15.60 -22.60 0.51
C LEU A 473 16.16 -24.03 0.66
N ASP A 474 15.95 -24.90 -0.32
CA ASP A 474 16.53 -26.26 -0.37
C ASP A 474 18.07 -26.25 -0.30
N ARG A 475 18.70 -25.23 -0.90
CA ARG A 475 20.17 -25.10 -0.95
C ARG A 475 20.78 -24.62 0.36
N LEU A 476 19.99 -24.15 1.31
CA LEU A 476 20.50 -23.61 2.57
C LEU A 476 20.56 -24.68 3.66
N ASP A 477 21.56 -24.62 4.54
CA ASP A 477 21.65 -25.34 5.81
C ASP A 477 20.66 -24.76 6.83
N ASP A 478 20.55 -25.34 8.02
CA ASP A 478 19.55 -24.91 9.01
C ASP A 478 19.81 -23.49 9.54
N PHE A 479 21.03 -22.99 9.36
CA PHE A 479 21.45 -21.65 9.74
C PHE A 479 21.38 -20.65 8.58
N GLY A 480 20.81 -21.04 7.42
CA GLY A 480 20.67 -20.16 6.28
C GLY A 480 21.93 -19.97 5.42
N ARG A 481 22.98 -20.78 5.62
CA ARG A 481 24.21 -20.76 4.82
C ARG A 481 24.08 -21.73 3.66
N GLU A 482 24.76 -21.47 2.54
CA GLU A 482 24.75 -22.41 1.42
C GLU A 482 25.35 -23.75 1.85
N ARG A 483 24.61 -24.84 1.64
CA ARG A 483 25.10 -26.20 1.89
C ARG A 483 26.33 -26.39 1.01
N ARG A 484 27.48 -26.64 1.63
CA ARG A 484 28.65 -27.10 0.88
C ARG A 484 28.27 -28.44 0.25
N THR A 485 28.19 -28.47 -1.08
CA THR A 485 28.13 -29.73 -1.82
C THR A 485 29.32 -30.56 -1.33
N PRO A 486 29.12 -31.78 -0.78
CA PRO A 486 30.23 -32.67 -0.52
C PRO A 486 31.01 -32.81 -1.83
N PRO A 487 32.35 -32.66 -1.85
CA PRO A 487 33.10 -32.99 -3.04
C PRO A 487 32.73 -34.43 -3.40
N CYS A 488 32.17 -34.57 -4.59
CA CYS A 488 31.76 -35.84 -5.16
C CYS A 488 32.93 -36.82 -4.97
N ALA A 489 32.63 -38.02 -4.48
CA ALA A 489 33.58 -39.11 -4.36
C ALA A 489 34.13 -39.47 -5.75
N GLU A 490 35.14 -38.74 -6.19
CA GLU A 490 35.99 -39.15 -7.30
C GLU A 490 36.82 -40.34 -6.82
N SER A 491 36.76 -41.42 -7.61
CA SER A 491 37.50 -42.68 -7.51
C SER A 491 36.97 -43.74 -6.53
N SER A 492 36.02 -44.55 -7.02
CA SER A 492 36.08 -46.00 -6.78
C SER A 492 36.57 -46.70 -8.04
N PRO A 493 37.87 -47.02 -8.18
CA PRO A 493 38.37 -47.80 -9.30
C PRO A 493 38.38 -49.27 -8.90
N ALA A 494 37.25 -49.96 -8.99
CA ALA A 494 37.25 -51.41 -8.82
C ALA A 494 36.07 -52.09 -9.54
N LYS A 495 36.25 -52.31 -10.85
CA LYS A 495 35.92 -53.58 -11.51
C LYS A 495 36.52 -53.58 -12.91
N LYS A 496 37.76 -54.09 -12.99
CA LYS A 496 38.37 -54.55 -14.26
C LYS A 496 37.44 -55.59 -14.90
N PRO A 497 37.08 -55.47 -16.18
CA PRO A 497 36.58 -56.62 -16.93
C PRO A 497 37.74 -57.60 -17.18
N ARG A 498 37.52 -58.89 -16.90
CA ARG A 498 38.44 -59.97 -17.28
C ARG A 498 38.49 -60.03 -18.81
N SER A 499 39.63 -59.66 -19.38
CA SER A 499 40.04 -60.06 -20.72
C SER A 499 40.31 -61.57 -20.71
N LEU A 500 39.47 -62.34 -21.40
CA LEU A 500 39.83 -63.65 -21.91
C LEU A 500 40.47 -63.42 -23.27
N ASP A 501 41.78 -63.68 -23.37
CA ASP A 501 42.43 -63.83 -24.66
C ASP A 501 43.31 -65.10 -24.64
N GLY A 502 42.96 -66.01 -25.56
CA GLY A 502 43.87 -66.79 -26.40
C GLY A 502 44.83 -67.82 -25.81
N GLY A 503 44.65 -69.09 -26.24
CA GLY A 503 45.73 -69.78 -26.96
C GLY A 503 46.06 -71.23 -26.59
N HIS A 504 45.67 -72.16 -27.49
CA HIS A 504 46.35 -73.39 -27.93
C HIS A 504 46.82 -74.47 -26.93
N VAL A 505 46.22 -75.67 -27.01
CA VAL A 505 46.81 -76.89 -27.64
C VAL A 505 45.70 -77.63 -28.39
#